data_AF-A0A950Z372-F1
#
_entry.id   AF-A0A950Z372-F1
#
_cell.length_a   1.000
_cell.length_b   1.000
_cell.length_c   1.000
_cell.angle_alpha   90.00
_cell.angle_beta   90.00
_cell.angle_gamma   90.00
#
_symmetry.space_group_name_H-M   'P 1'
#
loop_
_entity.id
_entity.type
_entity.pdbx_description
1 polymer ?
#
loop_
_entity_poly.entity_id
_entity_poly.type
_entity_poly.pdbx_seq_one_letter_code
_entity_poly.pdbx_strand_id
1 'polypeptide(L)'
;MQPAVLIRLRPTGPWRFGPGDGGDTRLDFTFRSDRLYSAVTLAMRNLGFLEEWLDATARRPTPAVTFSSLFPFQTDVLFAPPPASLWPPAASLVVSPSPVFLSKLRWSAARFVPLSVVETILTGQSLLADQWIPDPESGCLLRRDRPSSSPFRAQTRSGAAVDRLGNGAAEINSRACVEFESGSGLWTLARYADAQSESEWNSRVEAAFRLLADSGFGARRTSGWGQAETPEFQRGDWPKLLFPKLSRRAINGSGSDENASEPSLYWLLALFVPASTDGIDWSSGDYRLVRRGGFVENGAASGAAKKALNMIAEGSVIACAKEPVGTAVDVAPDGFPHPAYRAGFAFALKLPTPGPEAPDIVEAPPGEQLGGPGEELPPCAPESSIGQPPSEAETEHPAETPEIETPTEPPNPPEEAHAASAQAEADTQGTASEPAPAEQPEKGEEAPSDEL
;
A
#
# COMPACT_ATOMS: atom_id res chain seq x y z
N MET A 1 12.79 -14.47 -13.34
CA MET A 1 11.60 -13.71 -12.93
C MET A 1 11.35 -14.04 -11.48
N GLN A 2 11.08 -13.04 -10.64
CA GLN A 2 10.86 -13.25 -9.20
C GLN A 2 9.35 -13.39 -8.96
N PRO A 3 8.87 -14.53 -8.41
CA PRO A 3 7.46 -14.69 -8.14
C PRO A 3 6.96 -13.71 -7.09
N ALA A 4 5.73 -13.25 -7.25
CA ALA A 4 5.09 -12.31 -6.33
C ALA A 4 3.57 -12.50 -6.27
N VAL A 5 2.99 -12.05 -5.15
CA VAL A 5 1.55 -11.97 -4.97
C VAL A 5 1.16 -10.55 -4.55
N LEU A 6 0.23 -9.96 -5.30
CA LEU A 6 -0.44 -8.72 -4.96
C LEU A 6 -1.61 -9.04 -4.02
N ILE A 7 -1.62 -8.38 -2.87
CA ILE A 7 -2.60 -8.58 -1.81
C ILE A 7 -3.38 -7.28 -1.64
N ARG A 8 -4.70 -7.32 -1.81
CA ARG A 8 -5.59 -6.18 -1.54
C ARG A 8 -6.42 -6.43 -0.28
N LEU A 9 -6.50 -5.40 0.56
CA LEU A 9 -7.21 -5.40 1.83
C LEU A 9 -8.23 -4.27 1.80
N ARG A 10 -9.51 -4.60 1.96
CA ARG A 10 -10.61 -3.63 2.13
C ARG A 10 -10.96 -3.49 3.60
N PRO A 11 -10.62 -2.37 4.24
CA PRO A 11 -10.91 -2.15 5.65
C PRO A 11 -12.41 -2.20 5.96
N THR A 12 -12.80 -2.94 7.00
CA THR A 12 -14.20 -2.97 7.51
C THR A 12 -14.47 -1.91 8.57
N GLY A 13 -13.42 -1.18 8.98
CA GLY A 13 -13.47 -0.16 10.01
C GLY A 13 -12.20 0.69 10.03
N PRO A 14 -12.03 1.55 11.04
CA PRO A 14 -10.87 2.42 11.14
C PRO A 14 -9.59 1.62 11.36
N TRP A 15 -8.50 2.06 10.73
CA TRP A 15 -7.16 1.54 11.00
C TRP A 15 -6.33 2.57 11.76
N ARG A 16 -5.33 2.12 12.51
CA ARG A 16 -4.40 3.04 13.18
C ARG A 16 -2.95 2.78 12.82
N PHE A 17 -2.38 3.74 12.10
CA PHE A 17 -0.97 3.77 11.78
C PHE A 17 -0.27 4.65 12.82
N GLY A 18 0.12 4.10 13.97
CA GLY A 18 0.80 4.89 14.99
C GLY A 18 2.10 5.52 14.46
N PRO A 19 2.48 6.74 14.88
CA PRO A 19 3.78 7.30 14.56
C PRO A 19 4.90 6.51 15.26
N GLY A 20 6.14 6.69 14.82
CA GLY A 20 7.30 5.99 15.38
C GLY A 20 7.60 6.31 16.85
N ASP A 21 7.04 7.40 17.37
CA ASP A 21 7.20 7.89 18.76
C ASP A 21 6.01 7.53 19.67
N GLY A 22 5.00 6.82 19.17
CA GLY A 22 3.86 6.36 19.97
C GLY A 22 2.76 7.41 20.24
N GLY A 23 2.85 8.62 19.65
CA GLY A 23 1.84 9.67 19.86
C GLY A 23 0.42 9.27 19.44
N ASP A 24 -0.55 9.52 20.31
CA ASP A 24 -1.91 8.99 20.21
C ASP A 24 -2.86 9.74 19.27
N THR A 25 -2.65 11.04 19.12
CA THR A 25 -3.42 11.94 18.25
C THR A 25 -2.75 12.17 16.89
N ARG A 26 -1.62 11.51 16.65
CA ARG A 26 -0.88 11.58 15.38
C ARG A 26 -0.96 10.25 14.64
N LEU A 27 -0.72 10.32 13.33
CA LEU A 27 -0.69 9.19 12.41
C LEU A 27 0.59 9.22 11.58
N ASP A 28 1.08 8.02 11.25
CA ASP A 28 1.88 7.81 10.05
C ASP A 28 0.91 7.77 8.86
N PHE A 29 1.36 8.20 7.68
CA PHE A 29 0.51 8.21 6.47
C PHE A 29 0.62 6.92 5.66
N THR A 30 1.55 6.04 6.03
CA THR A 30 1.79 4.75 5.37
C THR A 30 1.83 3.67 6.44
N PHE A 31 1.16 2.55 6.20
CA PHE A 31 1.35 1.36 7.01
C PHE A 31 2.60 0.63 6.48
N ARG A 32 3.72 0.87 7.17
CA ARG A 32 5.05 0.53 6.68
C ARG A 32 5.37 -0.97 6.75
N SER A 33 6.31 -1.41 5.92
CA SER A 33 6.75 -2.80 5.78
C SER A 33 7.27 -3.41 7.09
N ASP A 34 7.93 -2.62 7.94
CA ASP A 34 8.42 -3.08 9.26
C ASP A 34 7.27 -3.56 10.17
N ARG A 35 6.16 -2.81 10.17
CA ARG A 35 4.95 -3.12 10.91
C ARG A 35 4.20 -4.28 10.27
N LEU A 36 4.13 -4.33 8.93
CA LEU A 36 3.52 -5.46 8.23
C LEU A 36 4.26 -6.76 8.54
N TYR A 37 5.58 -6.77 8.42
CA TYR A 37 6.40 -7.92 8.75
C TYR A 37 6.21 -8.35 10.20
N SER A 38 6.13 -7.39 11.14
CA SER A 38 5.84 -7.68 12.55
C SER A 38 4.46 -8.34 12.72
N ALA A 39 3.43 -7.84 12.04
CA ALA A 39 2.08 -8.40 12.08
C ALA A 39 2.03 -9.82 11.50
N VAL A 40 2.67 -10.04 10.34
CA VAL A 40 2.80 -11.37 9.73
C VAL A 40 3.57 -12.31 10.63
N THR A 41 4.67 -11.88 11.26
CA THR A 41 5.44 -12.70 12.21
C THR A 41 4.60 -13.15 13.39
N LEU A 42 3.76 -12.26 13.94
CA LEU A 42 2.82 -12.63 15.01
C LEU A 42 1.71 -13.58 14.52
N ALA A 43 1.24 -13.43 13.28
CA ALA A 43 0.32 -14.37 12.67
C ALA A 43 0.97 -15.75 12.45
N MET A 44 2.22 -15.80 11.98
CA MET A 44 2.99 -17.03 11.83
C MET A 44 3.18 -17.74 13.17
N ARG A 45 3.39 -17.00 14.27
CA ARG A 45 3.38 -17.57 15.62
C ARG A 45 2.05 -18.24 15.96
N ASN A 46 0.93 -17.59 15.68
CA ASN A 46 -0.39 -18.16 15.93
C ASN A 46 -0.69 -19.38 15.05
N LEU A 47 -0.10 -19.43 13.85
CA LEU A 47 -0.21 -20.56 12.92
C LEU A 47 0.81 -21.68 13.19
N GLY A 48 1.73 -21.50 14.15
CA GLY A 48 2.73 -22.51 14.52
C GLY A 48 4.02 -22.50 13.67
N PHE A 49 4.24 -21.49 12.83
CA PHE A 49 5.38 -21.40 11.90
C PHE A 49 6.44 -20.36 12.30
N LEU A 50 6.50 -19.94 13.57
CA LEU A 50 7.35 -18.81 13.98
C LEU A 50 8.84 -19.01 13.68
N GLU A 51 9.41 -20.12 14.15
CA GLU A 51 10.87 -20.34 14.02
C GLU A 51 11.27 -20.52 12.56
N GLU A 52 10.53 -21.32 11.80
CA GLU A 52 10.71 -21.49 10.35
C GLU A 52 10.63 -20.15 9.61
N TRP A 53 9.67 -19.29 9.99
CA TRP A 53 9.50 -17.96 9.39
C TRP A 53 10.70 -17.06 9.68
N LEU A 54 11.18 -17.02 10.93
CA LEU A 54 12.34 -16.22 11.30
C LEU A 54 13.63 -16.73 10.64
N ASP A 55 13.81 -18.04 10.54
CA ASP A 55 14.95 -18.68 9.87
C ASP A 55 14.94 -18.41 8.36
N ALA A 56 13.77 -18.40 7.73
CA ALA A 56 13.64 -18.10 6.31
C ALA A 56 13.77 -16.59 5.98
N THR A 57 13.58 -15.70 6.97
CA THR A 57 13.56 -14.25 6.76
C THR A 57 14.63 -13.53 7.59
N ALA A 58 14.33 -13.13 8.83
CA ALA A 58 15.19 -12.27 9.64
C ALA A 58 16.57 -12.83 9.98
N ARG A 59 16.74 -14.16 10.06
CA ARG A 59 18.00 -14.82 10.42
C ARG A 59 18.82 -15.27 9.20
N ARG A 60 18.30 -15.09 7.97
CA ARG A 60 18.99 -15.41 6.72
C ARG A 60 19.56 -14.14 6.08
N PRO A 61 20.73 -14.20 5.42
CA PRO A 61 21.30 -13.04 4.71
C PRO A 61 20.38 -12.49 3.61
N THR A 62 19.65 -13.36 2.91
CA THR A 62 18.66 -12.99 1.90
C THR A 62 17.30 -13.54 2.30
N PRO A 63 16.29 -12.70 2.59
CA PRO A 63 15.00 -13.16 3.06
C PRO A 63 14.25 -13.92 1.95
N ALA A 64 13.65 -15.07 2.30
CA ALA A 64 12.82 -15.86 1.38
C ALA A 64 11.56 -15.12 0.93
N VAL A 65 11.04 -14.23 1.78
CA VAL A 65 9.85 -13.40 1.53
C VAL A 65 10.14 -11.95 1.93
N THR A 66 9.83 -11.03 1.04
CA THR A 66 9.89 -9.57 1.28
C THR A 66 8.54 -8.94 1.01
N PHE A 67 8.21 -7.87 1.74
CA PHE A 67 6.96 -7.14 1.54
C PHE A 67 7.23 -5.69 1.16
N SER A 68 6.42 -5.16 0.23
CA SER A 68 6.27 -3.70 0.13
C SER A 68 5.54 -3.17 1.36
N SER A 69 5.61 -1.87 1.58
CA SER A 69 4.66 -1.22 2.49
C SER A 69 3.23 -1.30 1.94
N LEU A 70 2.24 -1.05 2.80
CA LEU A 70 0.85 -0.97 2.38
C LEU A 70 0.57 0.43 1.84
N PHE A 71 0.09 0.48 0.60
CA PHE A 71 -0.24 1.72 -0.09
C PHE A 71 -1.73 1.77 -0.44
N PRO A 72 -2.31 2.96 -0.61
CA PRO A 72 -3.72 3.08 -0.92
C PRO A 72 -4.04 2.52 -2.32
N PHE A 73 -5.23 1.96 -2.45
CA PHE A 73 -5.91 1.79 -3.74
C PHE A 73 -7.33 2.33 -3.66
N GLN A 74 -7.89 2.67 -4.81
CA GLN A 74 -9.30 3.02 -4.97
C GLN A 74 -9.80 2.36 -6.25
N THR A 75 -10.84 1.53 -6.13
CA THR A 75 -11.34 0.68 -7.21
C THR A 75 -10.21 -0.19 -7.77
N ASP A 76 -9.83 0.00 -9.03
CA ASP A 76 -8.73 -0.71 -9.69
C ASP A 76 -7.42 0.10 -9.71
N VAL A 77 -7.44 1.34 -9.22
CA VAL A 77 -6.27 2.22 -9.25
C VAL A 77 -5.42 1.98 -8.01
N LEU A 78 -4.24 1.40 -8.22
CA LEU A 78 -3.21 1.26 -7.21
C LEU A 78 -2.36 2.53 -7.17
N PHE A 79 -2.08 3.04 -5.98
CA PHE A 79 -1.18 4.18 -5.77
C PHE A 79 0.08 3.76 -5.03
N ALA A 80 1.19 4.45 -5.27
CA ALA A 80 2.44 4.28 -4.54
C ALA A 80 3.17 5.63 -4.39
N PRO A 81 4.09 5.79 -3.43
CA PRO A 81 4.98 6.94 -3.40
C PRO A 81 5.87 6.92 -4.65
N PRO A 82 5.86 7.97 -5.49
CA PRO A 82 6.63 7.98 -6.73
C PRO A 82 8.14 7.96 -6.43
N PRO A 83 8.99 7.54 -7.39
CA PRO A 83 10.43 7.61 -7.24
C PRO A 83 10.87 9.06 -7.00
N ALA A 84 11.54 9.33 -5.89
CA ALA A 84 11.90 10.67 -5.46
C ALA A 84 12.73 11.44 -6.52
N SER A 85 13.68 10.76 -7.16
CA SER A 85 14.50 11.35 -8.22
C SER A 85 13.73 11.71 -9.51
N LEU A 86 12.49 11.24 -9.66
CA LEU A 86 11.63 11.46 -10.83
C LEU A 86 10.32 12.18 -10.47
N TRP A 87 10.20 12.71 -9.25
CA TRP A 87 9.00 13.38 -8.77
C TRP A 87 9.32 14.70 -8.04
N PRO A 88 8.69 15.83 -8.40
CA PRO A 88 7.68 16.05 -9.45
C PRO A 88 8.12 15.64 -10.87
N PRO A 89 7.17 15.34 -11.79
CA PRO A 89 7.51 14.95 -13.14
C PRO A 89 8.27 16.09 -13.86
N ALA A 90 9.26 15.71 -14.66
CA ALA A 90 10.02 16.67 -15.47
C ALA A 90 9.11 17.45 -16.42
N ALA A 91 9.37 18.75 -16.60
CA ALA A 91 8.53 19.62 -17.44
C ALA A 91 8.43 19.13 -18.90
N SER A 92 9.45 18.45 -19.42
CA SER A 92 9.45 17.83 -20.76
C SER A 92 8.43 16.70 -20.91
N LEU A 93 8.07 16.03 -19.81
CA LEU A 93 7.11 14.93 -19.82
C LEU A 93 5.67 15.40 -19.57
N VAL A 94 5.44 16.67 -19.23
CA VAL A 94 4.11 17.16 -18.87
C VAL A 94 3.55 18.03 -20.00
N VAL A 95 2.39 17.64 -20.51
CA VAL A 95 1.66 18.35 -21.58
C VAL A 95 0.37 18.92 -21.02
N SER A 96 0.00 20.13 -21.43
CA SER A 96 -1.29 20.75 -21.10
C SER A 96 -1.74 21.71 -22.21
N PRO A 97 -3.02 21.69 -22.62
CA PRO A 97 -3.59 22.72 -23.49
C PRO A 97 -3.70 24.09 -22.80
N SER A 98 -3.67 24.13 -21.46
CA SER A 98 -3.87 25.34 -20.66
C SER A 98 -2.63 25.68 -19.83
N PRO A 99 -1.78 26.64 -20.26
CA PRO A 99 -0.57 27.00 -19.52
C PRO A 99 -0.88 27.55 -18.12
N VAL A 100 -2.02 28.23 -17.96
CA VAL A 100 -2.48 28.74 -16.66
C VAL A 100 -2.78 27.58 -15.70
N PHE A 101 -3.42 26.52 -16.17
CA PHE A 101 -3.70 25.35 -15.34
C PHE A 101 -2.42 24.66 -14.90
N LEU A 102 -1.49 24.45 -15.83
CA LEU A 102 -0.20 23.81 -15.55
C LEU A 102 0.57 24.54 -14.43
N SER A 103 0.54 25.88 -14.41
CA SER A 103 1.17 26.67 -13.34
C SER A 103 0.54 26.52 -11.95
N LYS A 104 -0.74 26.11 -11.89
CA LYS A 104 -1.49 25.96 -10.63
C LYS A 104 -1.37 24.56 -10.03
N LEU A 105 -0.99 23.57 -10.83
CA LEU A 105 -0.94 22.18 -10.40
C LEU A 105 0.28 21.93 -9.50
N ARG A 106 0.01 21.58 -8.23
CA ARG A 106 1.05 21.31 -7.24
C ARG A 106 1.39 19.82 -7.18
N TRP A 107 2.17 19.34 -8.14
CA TRP A 107 2.60 17.93 -8.20
C TRP A 107 3.24 17.43 -6.89
N SER A 108 4.01 18.29 -6.22
CA SER A 108 4.66 17.97 -4.93
C SER A 108 3.69 17.74 -3.77
N ALA A 109 2.42 18.16 -3.89
CA ALA A 109 1.39 17.89 -2.90
C ALA A 109 0.92 16.41 -2.95
N ALA A 110 1.09 15.74 -4.08
CA ALA A 110 0.76 14.33 -4.21
C ALA A 110 1.87 13.47 -3.57
N ARG A 111 1.49 12.73 -2.53
CA ARG A 111 2.33 11.75 -1.84
C ARG A 111 2.20 10.37 -2.47
N PHE A 112 1.01 10.03 -2.95
CA PHE A 112 0.72 8.75 -3.59
C PHE A 112 0.25 9.02 -5.03
N VAL A 113 0.88 8.36 -5.99
CA VAL A 113 0.65 8.56 -7.42
C VAL A 113 0.18 7.23 -8.01
N PRO A 114 -0.81 7.22 -8.93
CA PRO A 114 -1.22 6.02 -9.62
C PRO A 114 -0.04 5.30 -10.27
N LEU A 115 0.03 3.97 -10.14
CA LEU A 115 1.11 3.19 -10.74
C LEU A 115 1.18 3.37 -12.26
N SER A 116 0.06 3.62 -12.93
CA SER A 116 0.01 3.93 -14.36
C SER A 116 0.69 5.25 -14.72
N VAL A 117 0.65 6.26 -13.84
CA VAL A 117 1.37 7.53 -14.00
C VAL A 117 2.85 7.32 -13.79
N VAL A 118 3.23 6.55 -12.76
CA VAL A 118 4.63 6.17 -12.52
C VAL A 118 5.19 5.41 -13.72
N GLU A 119 4.46 4.42 -14.25
CA GLU A 119 4.89 3.66 -15.44
C GLU A 119 5.03 4.55 -16.68
N THR A 120 4.11 5.50 -16.89
CA THR A 120 4.19 6.52 -17.96
C THR A 120 5.50 7.31 -17.85
N ILE A 121 5.86 7.80 -16.66
CA ILE A 121 7.10 8.55 -16.42
C ILE A 121 8.34 7.66 -16.66
N LEU A 122 8.34 6.44 -16.12
CA LEU A 122 9.45 5.50 -16.28
C LEU A 122 9.64 5.06 -17.73
N THR A 123 8.58 5.07 -18.54
CA THR A 123 8.64 4.77 -19.97
C THR A 123 8.87 6.00 -20.84
N GLY A 124 9.07 7.19 -20.25
CA GLY A 124 9.32 8.44 -20.98
C GLY A 124 8.12 8.95 -21.78
N GLN A 125 6.90 8.47 -21.47
CA GLN A 125 5.68 8.91 -22.14
C GLN A 125 5.19 10.24 -21.57
N SER A 126 4.52 11.05 -22.40
CA SER A 126 3.96 12.33 -21.98
C SER A 126 2.71 12.16 -21.10
N LEU A 127 2.59 12.97 -20.05
CA LEU A 127 1.49 13.02 -19.11
C LEU A 127 0.62 14.26 -19.35
N LEU A 128 -0.69 14.07 -19.58
CA LEU A 128 -1.63 15.18 -19.70
C LEU A 128 -1.99 15.74 -18.32
N ALA A 129 -1.49 16.93 -17.97
CA ALA A 129 -1.66 17.53 -16.64
C ALA A 129 -3.13 17.73 -16.25
N ASP A 130 -3.98 18.14 -17.20
CA ASP A 130 -5.39 18.48 -16.99
C ASP A 130 -6.24 17.33 -16.44
N GLN A 131 -5.77 16.09 -16.56
CA GLN A 131 -6.45 14.91 -16.04
C GLN A 131 -6.22 14.69 -14.55
N TRP A 132 -5.33 15.44 -13.90
CA TRP A 132 -4.87 15.10 -12.56
C TRP A 132 -5.07 16.24 -11.57
N ILE A 133 -5.41 15.88 -10.34
CA ILE A 133 -5.51 16.80 -9.21
C ILE A 133 -5.01 16.11 -7.93
N PRO A 134 -4.07 16.72 -7.18
CA PRO A 134 -3.70 16.24 -5.85
C PRO A 134 -4.86 16.44 -4.88
N ASP A 135 -5.27 15.37 -4.23
CA ASP A 135 -6.27 15.42 -3.17
C ASP A 135 -5.62 15.83 -1.84
N PRO A 136 -6.06 16.92 -1.18
CA PRO A 136 -5.49 17.39 0.08
C PRO A 136 -5.74 16.45 1.27
N GLU A 137 -6.80 15.62 1.24
CA GLU A 137 -7.18 14.80 2.39
C GLU A 137 -6.37 13.49 2.46
N SER A 138 -6.31 12.75 1.36
CA SER A 138 -5.52 11.51 1.25
C SER A 138 -4.08 11.75 0.81
N GLY A 139 -3.80 12.85 0.10
CA GLY A 139 -2.52 13.06 -0.58
C GLY A 139 -2.34 12.20 -1.84
N CYS A 140 -3.40 11.56 -2.35
CA CYS A 140 -3.38 10.82 -3.60
C CYS A 140 -3.52 11.76 -4.82
N LEU A 141 -2.88 11.43 -5.93
CA LEU A 141 -3.11 12.10 -7.22
C LEU A 141 -4.32 11.48 -7.92
N LEU A 142 -5.47 12.15 -7.84
CA LEU A 142 -6.74 11.63 -8.37
C LEU A 142 -7.01 12.11 -9.80
N ARG A 143 -7.83 11.34 -10.52
CA ARG A 143 -8.29 11.74 -11.85
C ARG A 143 -9.35 12.83 -11.74
N ARG A 144 -9.22 13.88 -12.53
CA ARG A 144 -10.14 15.02 -12.55
C ARG A 144 -11.38 14.78 -13.40
N ASP A 145 -11.24 13.99 -14.48
CA ASP A 145 -12.34 13.65 -15.39
C ASP A 145 -13.33 12.64 -14.79
N ARG A 146 -12.91 11.93 -13.73
CA ARG A 146 -13.75 11.03 -12.95
C ARG A 146 -13.69 11.45 -11.48
N PRO A 147 -14.61 12.33 -11.02
CA PRO A 147 -14.59 12.77 -9.64
C PRO A 147 -14.71 11.55 -8.72
N SER A 148 -13.66 11.32 -7.94
CA SER A 148 -13.58 10.29 -6.92
C SER A 148 -13.48 10.96 -5.56
N SER A 149 -14.20 10.45 -4.57
CA SER A 149 -13.98 10.81 -3.17
C SER A 149 -12.55 10.46 -2.74
N SER A 150 -12.05 11.13 -1.71
CA SER A 150 -10.75 10.84 -1.11
C SER A 150 -10.69 9.35 -0.72
N PRO A 151 -9.72 8.56 -1.19
CA PRO A 151 -9.66 7.12 -0.88
C PRO A 151 -9.65 6.80 0.62
N PHE A 152 -9.08 7.70 1.41
CA PHE A 152 -9.08 7.64 2.86
C PHE A 152 -8.89 9.02 3.46
N ARG A 153 -9.19 9.14 4.75
CA ARG A 153 -8.98 10.36 5.52
C ARG A 153 -8.48 10.09 6.93
N ALA A 154 -7.72 11.03 7.46
CA ALA A 154 -7.36 11.03 8.88
C ALA A 154 -8.52 11.57 9.72
N GLN A 155 -8.90 10.82 10.76
CA GLN A 155 -9.96 11.18 11.69
C GLN A 155 -9.49 11.01 13.13
N THR A 156 -10.14 11.69 14.07
CA THR A 156 -9.91 11.49 15.51
C THR A 156 -11.17 10.94 16.14
N ARG A 157 -11.03 9.84 16.88
CA ARG A 157 -12.10 9.24 17.69
C ARG A 157 -11.78 9.43 19.16
N SER A 158 -12.75 9.91 19.92
CA SER A 158 -12.65 10.09 21.37
C SER A 158 -13.48 9.04 22.08
N GLY A 159 -12.97 8.56 23.21
CA GLY A 159 -13.70 7.70 24.14
C GLY A 159 -13.26 8.02 25.56
N ALA A 160 -14.08 7.70 26.55
CA ALA A 160 -13.78 7.96 27.94
C ALA A 160 -13.88 6.67 28.76
N ALA A 161 -13.03 6.51 29.77
CA ALA A 161 -13.12 5.41 30.70
C ALA A 161 -14.23 5.73 31.71
N VAL A 162 -15.35 4.99 31.66
CA VAL A 162 -16.46 5.17 32.59
C VAL A 162 -16.20 4.30 33.83
N ASP A 163 -16.05 4.94 34.99
CA ASP A 163 -15.99 4.23 36.26
C ASP A 163 -17.34 3.53 36.53
N ARG A 164 -17.28 2.32 37.05
CA ARG A 164 -18.46 1.51 37.35
C ARG A 164 -19.06 1.82 38.72
N LEU A 165 -18.28 2.43 39.62
CA LEU A 165 -18.68 2.63 41.02
C LEU A 165 -19.01 4.09 41.35
N GLY A 166 -18.30 5.06 40.78
CA GLY A 166 -18.56 6.48 40.97
C GLY A 166 -19.13 7.17 39.73
N ASN A 167 -19.93 8.22 39.95
CA ASN A 167 -20.26 9.23 38.92
C ASN A 167 -19.08 10.18 38.64
N GLY A 168 -17.85 9.67 38.70
CA GLY A 168 -16.63 10.46 38.57
C GLY A 168 -16.44 11.01 37.16
N ALA A 169 -15.70 12.11 37.04
CA ALA A 169 -15.30 12.65 35.75
C ALA A 169 -14.39 11.66 35.01
N ALA A 170 -14.83 11.22 33.83
CA ALA A 170 -14.08 10.30 32.99
C ALA A 170 -13.04 11.05 32.14
N GLU A 171 -11.78 10.62 32.17
CA GLU A 171 -10.76 11.17 31.27
C GLU A 171 -11.08 10.82 29.80
N ILE A 172 -11.23 11.85 28.98
CA ILE A 172 -11.46 11.71 27.53
C ILE A 172 -10.12 11.40 26.87
N ASN A 173 -10.08 10.27 26.18
CA ASN A 173 -8.95 9.81 25.40
C ASN A 173 -9.25 9.92 23.91
N SER A 174 -8.53 10.81 23.22
CA SER A 174 -8.61 10.98 21.77
C SER A 174 -7.54 10.18 21.06
N ARG A 175 -7.91 9.49 19.98
CA ARG A 175 -7.00 8.67 19.17
C ARG A 175 -7.23 8.95 17.70
N ALA A 176 -6.15 9.18 16.97
CA ALA A 176 -6.23 9.35 15.52
C ALA A 176 -6.31 7.99 14.81
N CYS A 177 -7.10 7.93 13.74
CA CYS A 177 -7.29 6.77 12.86
C CYS A 177 -7.39 7.19 11.40
N VAL A 178 -7.27 6.20 10.51
CA VAL A 178 -7.54 6.32 9.10
C VAL A 178 -8.87 5.64 8.81
N GLU A 179 -9.79 6.36 8.18
CA GLU A 179 -11.06 5.84 7.68
C GLU A 179 -11.01 5.79 6.16
N PHE A 180 -11.58 4.75 5.58
CA PHE A 180 -11.51 4.48 4.14
C PHE A 180 -12.86 4.69 3.49
N GLU A 181 -12.82 5.16 2.25
CA GLU A 181 -13.99 5.26 1.41
C GLU A 181 -14.37 3.89 0.85
N SER A 182 -15.66 3.68 0.56
CA SER A 182 -16.15 2.48 -0.14
C SER A 182 -15.36 2.22 -1.43
N GLY A 183 -14.97 0.96 -1.64
CA GLY A 183 -14.14 0.56 -2.79
C GLY A 183 -12.67 1.01 -2.69
N SER A 184 -12.25 1.59 -1.58
CA SER A 184 -10.86 1.94 -1.29
C SER A 184 -10.27 1.01 -0.22
N GLY A 185 -8.95 0.95 -0.17
CA GLY A 185 -8.27 0.11 0.80
C GLY A 185 -6.77 0.22 0.70
N LEU A 186 -6.09 -0.83 1.14
CA LEU A 186 -4.64 -0.92 1.12
C LEU A 186 -4.19 -2.13 0.32
N TRP A 187 -3.11 -1.98 -0.44
CA TRP A 187 -2.47 -3.08 -1.14
C TRP A 187 -1.00 -3.21 -0.74
N THR A 188 -0.46 -4.42 -0.83
CA THR A 188 0.95 -4.72 -0.65
C THR A 188 1.35 -5.83 -1.63
N LEU A 189 2.63 -5.93 -1.93
CA LEU A 189 3.22 -7.07 -2.62
C LEU A 189 4.01 -7.92 -1.64
N ALA A 190 3.82 -9.24 -1.69
CA ALA A 190 4.80 -10.19 -1.19
C ALA A 190 5.62 -10.72 -2.37
N ARG A 191 6.95 -10.61 -2.27
CA ARG A 191 7.89 -11.10 -3.28
C ARG A 191 8.73 -12.22 -2.70
N TYR A 192 8.84 -13.30 -3.45
CA TYR A 192 9.62 -14.48 -3.09
C TYR A 192 11.01 -14.39 -3.71
N ALA A 193 12.02 -14.89 -3.00
CA ALA A 193 13.40 -14.91 -3.50
C ALA A 193 13.51 -15.75 -4.79
N ASP A 194 12.80 -16.86 -4.85
CA ASP A 194 12.77 -17.82 -5.95
C ASP A 194 11.48 -18.67 -5.92
N ALA A 195 11.30 -19.53 -6.93
CA ALA A 195 10.14 -20.42 -7.05
C ALA A 195 10.04 -21.46 -5.91
N GLN A 196 11.18 -21.85 -5.31
CA GLN A 196 11.18 -22.75 -4.16
C GLN A 196 10.57 -22.05 -2.95
N SER A 197 11.01 -20.81 -2.69
CA SER A 197 10.48 -19.95 -1.63
C SER A 197 9.00 -19.68 -1.81
N GLU A 198 8.54 -19.45 -3.06
CA GLU A 198 7.11 -19.32 -3.36
C GLU A 198 6.33 -20.59 -3.01
N SER A 199 6.80 -21.76 -3.46
CA SER A 199 6.14 -23.04 -3.19
C SER A 199 6.03 -23.33 -1.69
N GLU A 200 7.03 -22.93 -0.91
CA GLU A 200 7.05 -23.16 0.54
C GLU A 200 6.18 -22.14 1.30
N TRP A 201 6.28 -20.86 0.95
CA TRP A 201 5.75 -19.79 1.78
C TRP A 201 4.42 -19.20 1.31
N ASN A 202 4.03 -19.35 0.04
CA ASN A 202 2.87 -18.61 -0.46
C ASN A 202 1.56 -18.94 0.27
N SER A 203 1.27 -20.23 0.48
CA SER A 203 0.06 -20.64 1.21
C SER A 203 0.05 -20.13 2.65
N ARG A 204 1.22 -20.11 3.32
CA ARG A 204 1.40 -19.63 4.69
C ARG A 204 1.23 -18.11 4.78
N VAL A 205 1.76 -17.38 3.81
CA VAL A 205 1.57 -15.92 3.70
C VAL A 205 0.09 -15.60 3.49
N GLU A 206 -0.57 -16.24 2.53
CA GLU A 206 -2.01 -16.02 2.31
C GLU A 206 -2.83 -16.36 3.57
N ALA A 207 -2.52 -17.45 4.26
CA ALA A 207 -3.17 -17.81 5.53
C ALA A 207 -2.95 -16.76 6.63
N ALA A 208 -1.73 -16.23 6.76
CA ALA A 208 -1.42 -15.16 7.71
C ALA A 208 -2.23 -13.90 7.41
N PHE A 209 -2.38 -13.51 6.13
CA PHE A 209 -3.20 -12.36 5.75
C PHE A 209 -4.70 -12.60 6.00
N ARG A 210 -5.23 -13.80 5.77
CA ARG A 210 -6.61 -14.16 6.14
C ARG A 210 -6.83 -14.02 7.65
N LEU A 211 -5.92 -14.56 8.47
CA LEU A 211 -5.98 -14.41 9.94
C LEU A 211 -5.88 -12.94 10.38
N LEU A 212 -5.05 -12.14 9.72
CA LEU A 212 -4.90 -10.71 10.04
C LEU A 212 -6.10 -9.87 9.57
N ALA A 213 -6.82 -10.28 8.53
CA ALA A 213 -8.06 -9.61 8.11
C ALA A 213 -9.10 -9.65 9.24
N ASP A 214 -9.25 -10.80 9.90
CA ASP A 214 -10.17 -10.97 11.04
C ASP A 214 -9.63 -10.35 12.33
N SER A 215 -8.33 -10.54 12.61
CA SER A 215 -7.75 -10.13 13.90
C SER A 215 -7.21 -8.70 13.93
N GLY A 216 -7.16 -8.03 12.78
CA GLY A 216 -6.80 -6.63 12.59
C GLY A 216 -5.30 -6.32 12.47
N PHE A 217 -4.99 -5.25 11.73
CA PHE A 217 -3.67 -4.68 11.55
C PHE A 217 -3.44 -3.42 12.40
N GLY A 218 -2.25 -3.27 12.98
CA GLY A 218 -1.86 -2.08 13.74
C GLY A 218 -2.46 -2.04 15.15
N ALA A 219 -2.73 -0.84 15.66
CA ALA A 219 -3.18 -0.63 17.03
C ALA A 219 -4.71 -0.72 17.16
N ARG A 220 -5.20 -0.90 18.41
CA ARG A 220 -6.63 -0.94 18.77
C ARG A 220 -7.43 -2.11 18.17
N ARG A 221 -6.75 -3.20 17.83
CA ARG A 221 -7.33 -4.46 17.34
C ARG A 221 -8.44 -5.01 18.26
N THR A 222 -8.25 -4.92 19.58
CA THR A 222 -9.25 -5.33 20.57
C THR A 222 -10.52 -4.47 20.57
N SER A 223 -10.48 -3.27 19.98
CA SER A 223 -11.64 -2.42 19.73
C SER A 223 -12.21 -2.59 18.31
N GLY A 224 -11.81 -3.64 17.58
CA GLY A 224 -12.23 -3.91 16.20
C GLY A 224 -11.49 -3.12 15.12
N TRP A 225 -10.45 -2.34 15.48
CA TRP A 225 -9.70 -1.56 14.49
C TRP A 225 -8.73 -2.43 13.69
N GLY A 226 -8.43 -2.01 12.47
CA GLY A 226 -7.46 -2.70 11.63
C GLY A 226 -8.01 -3.90 10.88
N GLN A 227 -9.28 -4.26 11.05
CA GLN A 227 -9.90 -5.39 10.34
C GLN A 227 -10.12 -5.08 8.86
N ALA A 228 -10.17 -6.13 8.05
CA ALA A 228 -10.47 -6.07 6.63
C ALA A 228 -11.39 -7.21 6.22
N GLU A 229 -12.06 -7.04 5.09
CA GLU A 229 -12.73 -8.12 4.37
C GLU A 229 -11.72 -9.20 3.95
N THR A 230 -12.24 -10.32 3.44
CA THR A 230 -11.43 -11.40 2.87
C THR A 230 -10.39 -10.84 1.89
N PRO A 231 -9.09 -11.05 2.13
CA PRO A 231 -8.05 -10.52 1.27
C PRO A 231 -8.14 -11.08 -0.15
N GLU A 232 -7.90 -10.22 -1.13
CA GLU A 232 -7.78 -10.64 -2.53
C GLU A 232 -6.33 -10.89 -2.89
N PHE A 233 -6.07 -11.99 -3.59
CA PHE A 233 -4.74 -12.41 -3.99
C PHE A 233 -4.64 -12.50 -5.51
N GLN A 234 -3.63 -11.84 -6.07
CA GLN A 234 -3.32 -11.92 -7.50
C GLN A 234 -1.85 -12.28 -7.67
N ARG A 235 -1.58 -13.48 -8.17
CA ARG A 235 -0.22 -14.00 -8.39
C ARG A 235 0.35 -13.54 -9.72
N GLY A 236 1.67 -13.41 -9.81
CA GLY A 236 2.38 -13.13 -11.05
C GLY A 236 3.87 -12.87 -10.82
N ASP A 237 4.55 -12.39 -11.85
CA ASP A 237 5.98 -12.11 -11.80
C ASP A 237 6.27 -10.64 -11.50
N TRP A 238 7.23 -10.39 -10.63
CA TRP A 238 7.81 -9.06 -10.44
C TRP A 238 8.82 -8.72 -11.56
N PRO A 239 8.81 -7.49 -12.13
CA PRO A 239 7.90 -6.36 -11.88
C PRO A 239 6.65 -6.32 -12.78
N LYS A 240 6.48 -7.30 -13.68
CA LYS A 240 5.40 -7.38 -14.68
C LYS A 240 3.99 -7.28 -14.08
N LEU A 241 3.80 -7.78 -12.86
CA LEU A 241 2.53 -7.77 -12.13
C LEU A 241 2.00 -6.34 -11.91
N LEU A 242 2.88 -5.35 -11.70
CA LEU A 242 2.49 -3.94 -11.54
C LEU A 242 2.86 -3.07 -12.75
N PHE A 243 3.93 -3.41 -13.46
CA PHE A 243 4.49 -2.61 -14.54
C PHE A 243 4.66 -3.44 -15.83
N PRO A 244 3.54 -3.81 -16.49
CA PRO A 244 3.56 -4.65 -17.68
C PRO A 244 4.15 -3.96 -18.91
N LYS A 245 3.99 -2.63 -19.08
CA LYS A 245 4.61 -1.87 -20.18
C LYS A 245 6.11 -1.73 -19.98
N LEU A 246 6.54 -1.42 -18.75
CA LEU A 246 7.96 -1.34 -18.40
C LEU A 246 8.65 -2.68 -18.65
N SER A 247 8.04 -3.78 -18.22
CA SER A 247 8.58 -5.13 -18.41
C SER A 247 8.72 -5.50 -19.89
N ARG A 248 7.75 -5.12 -20.75
CA ARG A 248 7.85 -5.33 -22.20
C ARG A 248 8.99 -4.52 -22.83
N ARG A 249 9.17 -3.26 -22.42
CA ARG A 249 10.28 -2.42 -22.92
C ARG A 249 11.64 -2.99 -22.54
N ALA A 250 11.80 -3.50 -21.32
CA ALA A 250 13.04 -4.14 -20.88
C ALA A 250 13.41 -5.38 -21.72
N ILE A 251 12.42 -6.18 -22.13
CA ILE A 251 12.65 -7.34 -23.01
C ILE A 251 13.11 -6.89 -24.41
N ASN A 252 12.45 -5.88 -24.97
CA ASN A 252 12.73 -5.38 -26.32
C ASN A 252 14.02 -4.55 -26.40
N GLY A 253 14.47 -3.98 -25.28
CA GLY A 253 15.67 -3.14 -25.18
C GLY A 253 16.95 -3.91 -24.85
N SER A 254 17.00 -5.23 -25.09
CA SER A 254 18.16 -6.10 -24.80
C SER A 254 19.36 -5.88 -25.75
N GLY A 255 19.72 -4.63 -26.00
CA GLY A 255 21.07 -4.25 -26.40
C GLY A 255 21.94 -4.19 -25.16
N SER A 256 22.72 -5.25 -24.94
CA SER A 256 23.93 -5.33 -24.10
C SER A 256 24.16 -4.17 -23.11
N ASP A 257 23.86 -4.40 -21.82
CA ASP A 257 24.41 -3.68 -20.66
C ASP A 257 25.95 -3.91 -20.56
N GLU A 258 26.70 -3.64 -21.63
CA GLU A 258 28.16 -3.85 -21.71
C GLU A 258 28.98 -2.71 -21.08
N ASN A 259 28.34 -1.59 -20.72
CA ASN A 259 28.94 -0.53 -19.90
C ASN A 259 28.50 -0.64 -18.42
N ALA A 260 28.85 -1.77 -17.79
CA ALA A 260 28.57 -2.06 -16.39
C ALA A 260 29.46 -1.29 -15.38
N SER A 261 29.80 -0.03 -15.67
CA SER A 261 30.66 0.78 -14.79
C SER A 261 29.89 1.73 -13.87
N GLU A 262 28.64 2.08 -14.19
CA GLU A 262 27.85 3.00 -13.37
C GLU A 262 26.85 2.26 -12.47
N PRO A 263 26.68 2.68 -11.20
CA PRO A 263 25.72 2.08 -10.29
C PRO A 263 24.30 2.28 -10.79
N SER A 264 23.49 1.23 -10.72
CA SER A 264 22.08 1.30 -11.08
C SER A 264 21.27 1.99 -10.00
N LEU A 265 20.24 2.74 -10.39
CA LEU A 265 19.30 3.36 -9.46
C LEU A 265 18.14 2.40 -9.13
N TYR A 266 17.80 2.32 -7.84
CA TYR A 266 16.76 1.44 -7.31
C TYR A 266 15.72 2.25 -6.55
N TRP A 267 14.45 2.17 -6.96
CA TRP A 267 13.31 2.78 -6.28
C TRP A 267 12.73 1.84 -5.22
N LEU A 268 12.64 2.33 -3.99
CA LEU A 268 12.22 1.56 -2.81
C LEU A 268 10.72 1.68 -2.54
N LEU A 269 10.05 0.53 -2.42
CA LEU A 269 8.64 0.39 -2.04
C LEU A 269 8.43 -0.13 -0.61
N ALA A 270 9.52 -0.27 0.15
CA ALA A 270 9.53 -0.72 1.55
C ALA A 270 10.50 0.14 2.37
N LEU A 271 10.30 0.17 3.69
CA LEU A 271 11.35 0.66 4.58
C LEU A 271 12.59 -0.18 4.43
N PHE A 272 13.74 0.48 4.39
CA PHE A 272 15.00 -0.16 4.08
C PHE A 272 16.07 0.16 5.12
N VAL A 273 16.80 -0.87 5.53
CA VAL A 273 18.04 -0.77 6.29
C VAL A 273 19.09 -1.52 5.51
N PRO A 274 20.17 -0.86 5.07
CA PRO A 274 21.21 -1.49 4.29
C PRO A 274 21.80 -2.72 5.00
N ALA A 275 21.91 -3.83 4.27
CA ALA A 275 22.79 -4.92 4.65
C ALA A 275 24.25 -4.50 4.45
N SER A 276 25.18 -5.13 5.16
CA SER A 276 26.62 -4.91 4.99
C SER A 276 27.11 -5.20 3.56
N THR A 277 26.36 -5.99 2.80
CA THR A 277 26.66 -6.39 1.42
C THR A 277 26.06 -5.48 0.34
N ASP A 278 25.19 -4.53 0.69
CA ASP A 278 24.43 -3.77 -0.32
C ASP A 278 25.27 -2.75 -1.10
N GLY A 279 26.41 -2.29 -0.54
CA GLY A 279 27.38 -1.46 -1.26
C GLY A 279 26.78 -0.18 -1.85
N ILE A 280 26.00 0.57 -1.05
CA ILE A 280 25.25 1.74 -1.52
C ILE A 280 26.18 2.92 -1.76
N ASP A 281 26.04 3.57 -2.91
CA ASP A 281 26.62 4.87 -3.20
C ASP A 281 25.68 5.99 -2.71
N TRP A 282 26.01 6.58 -1.56
CA TRP A 282 25.24 7.67 -0.97
C TRP A 282 25.38 9.02 -1.69
N SER A 283 26.34 9.15 -2.60
CA SER A 283 26.52 10.37 -3.40
C SER A 283 25.54 10.47 -4.56
N SER A 284 24.87 9.37 -4.88
CA SER A 284 23.93 9.23 -5.99
C SER A 284 22.54 8.80 -5.50
N GLY A 285 21.49 9.38 -6.06
CA GLY A 285 20.09 9.10 -5.70
C GLY A 285 19.43 10.21 -4.87
N ASP A 286 18.20 9.95 -4.44
CA ASP A 286 17.39 10.86 -3.62
C ASP A 286 16.63 10.03 -2.58
N TYR A 287 17.03 10.17 -1.31
CA TYR A 287 16.48 9.36 -0.24
C TYR A 287 16.14 10.19 0.99
N ARG A 288 15.20 9.67 1.77
CA ARG A 288 14.77 10.28 3.03
C ARG A 288 14.94 9.31 4.18
N LEU A 289 15.47 9.80 5.29
CA LEU A 289 15.54 9.05 6.54
C LEU A 289 14.26 9.23 7.35
N VAL A 290 13.82 8.14 7.99
CA VAL A 290 12.72 8.13 8.96
C VAL A 290 13.17 7.41 10.21
N ARG A 291 12.96 8.04 11.37
CA ARG A 291 13.23 7.41 12.67
C ARG A 291 12.07 6.50 13.06
N ARG A 292 12.38 5.24 13.37
CA ARG A 292 11.42 4.22 13.78
C ARG A 292 11.72 3.77 15.21
N GLY A 293 10.72 3.90 16.07
CA GLY A 293 10.72 3.40 17.45
C GLY A 293 9.47 2.56 17.72
N GLY A 294 9.00 2.59 18.97
CA GLY A 294 7.82 1.88 19.42
C GLY A 294 8.13 0.95 20.58
N PHE A 295 7.12 0.19 20.99
CA PHE A 295 7.18 -0.61 22.21
C PHE A 295 7.06 -2.10 21.90
N VAL A 296 7.53 -2.92 22.83
CA VAL A 296 7.30 -4.36 22.83
C VAL A 296 5.89 -4.62 23.37
N GLU A 297 5.10 -5.44 22.66
CA GLU A 297 3.70 -5.71 23.03
C GLU A 297 3.51 -7.02 23.81
N ASN A 298 4.54 -7.88 23.93
CA ASN A 298 4.41 -9.22 24.48
C ASN A 298 5.37 -9.49 25.65
N GLY A 299 4.91 -10.31 26.60
CA GLY A 299 5.72 -10.88 27.69
C GLY A 299 5.85 -9.99 28.93
N ALA A 300 6.73 -10.41 29.84
CA ALA A 300 6.93 -9.76 31.16
C ALA A 300 7.43 -8.30 31.09
N ALA A 301 7.94 -7.86 29.94
CA ALA A 301 8.35 -6.48 29.69
C ALA A 301 7.49 -5.79 28.60
N SER A 302 6.22 -6.17 28.47
CA SER A 302 5.26 -5.43 27.65
C SER A 302 5.25 -3.95 28.06
N GLY A 303 5.35 -3.06 27.08
CA GLY A 303 5.48 -1.61 27.30
C GLY A 303 6.94 -1.10 27.36
N ALA A 304 7.96 -1.97 27.29
CA ALA A 304 9.35 -1.53 27.17
C ALA A 304 9.63 -0.92 25.78
N ALA A 305 10.39 0.17 25.74
CA ALA A 305 10.75 0.86 24.51
C ALA A 305 11.80 0.07 23.70
N LYS A 306 11.49 -0.21 22.43
CA LYS A 306 12.44 -0.80 21.48
C LYS A 306 13.53 0.21 21.13
N LYS A 307 14.71 -0.28 20.78
CA LYS A 307 15.80 0.56 20.24
C LYS A 307 15.31 1.27 18.97
N ALA A 308 15.48 2.60 18.94
CA ALA A 308 15.10 3.39 17.79
C ALA A 308 16.16 3.31 16.70
N LEU A 309 15.73 3.24 15.44
CA LEU A 309 16.61 3.12 14.27
C LEU A 309 16.20 4.13 13.20
N ASN A 310 17.17 4.70 12.49
CA ASN A 310 16.92 5.46 11.26
C ASN A 310 16.87 4.49 10.08
N MET A 311 15.79 4.55 9.30
CA MET A 311 15.58 3.72 8.13
C MET A 311 15.35 4.61 6.91
N ILE A 312 15.58 4.08 5.71
CA ILE A 312 15.30 4.78 4.46
C ILE A 312 13.82 4.58 4.11
N ALA A 313 13.14 5.68 3.78
CA ALA A 313 11.71 5.71 3.54
C ALA A 313 11.34 5.21 2.13
N GLU A 314 10.11 4.73 2.00
CA GLU A 314 9.47 4.41 0.72
C GLU A 314 9.43 5.62 -0.21
N GLY A 315 9.57 5.40 -1.52
CA GLY A 315 9.74 6.45 -2.53
C GLY A 315 11.20 6.86 -2.75
N SER A 316 12.11 6.57 -1.80
CA SER A 316 13.53 6.85 -1.96
C SER A 316 14.13 6.09 -3.16
N VAL A 317 15.12 6.70 -3.79
CA VAL A 317 15.92 6.13 -4.87
C VAL A 317 17.38 6.07 -4.41
N ILE A 318 17.97 4.88 -4.45
CA ILE A 318 19.35 4.64 -4.02
C ILE A 318 20.18 4.07 -5.16
N ALA A 319 21.47 4.39 -5.20
CA ALA A 319 22.40 3.86 -6.19
C ALA A 319 23.14 2.64 -5.63
N CYS A 320 23.04 1.50 -6.33
CA CYS A 320 23.71 0.26 -5.96
C CYS A 320 24.27 -0.46 -7.19
N ALA A 321 25.37 -1.20 -7.03
CA ALA A 321 25.90 -2.04 -8.10
C ALA A 321 25.06 -3.31 -8.35
N LYS A 322 24.35 -3.77 -7.32
CA LYS A 322 23.45 -4.94 -7.34
C LYS A 322 22.13 -4.57 -6.69
N GLU A 323 21.11 -5.40 -6.91
CA GLU A 323 19.84 -5.20 -6.23
C GLU A 323 20.05 -5.23 -4.70
N PRO A 324 19.62 -4.18 -3.98
CA PRO A 324 19.76 -4.14 -2.53
C PRO A 324 18.90 -5.25 -1.89
N VAL A 325 19.41 -5.84 -0.82
CA VAL A 325 18.74 -6.90 -0.06
C VAL A 325 18.15 -6.36 1.23
N GLY A 326 18.91 -5.52 1.93
CA GLY A 326 18.54 -4.99 3.24
C GLY A 326 18.59 -6.05 4.35
N THR A 327 18.30 -5.62 5.58
CA THR A 327 18.43 -6.51 6.74
C THR A 327 17.34 -6.26 7.80
N ALA A 328 17.08 -7.28 8.62
CA ALA A 328 16.26 -7.15 9.82
C ALA A 328 17.17 -6.90 11.03
N VAL A 329 16.97 -5.76 11.69
CA VAL A 329 17.79 -5.38 12.85
C VAL A 329 17.10 -5.80 14.14
N ASP A 330 17.84 -6.42 15.07
CA ASP A 330 17.34 -6.66 16.41
C ASP A 330 17.27 -5.33 17.19
N VAL A 331 16.04 -4.94 17.53
CA VAL A 331 15.72 -3.73 18.28
C VAL A 331 15.20 -4.04 19.68
N ALA A 332 15.46 -5.25 20.19
CA ALA A 332 15.13 -5.64 21.55
C ALA A 332 15.75 -4.67 22.58
N PRO A 333 15.02 -4.33 23.66
CA PRO A 333 15.61 -3.69 24.83
C PRO A 333 16.76 -4.54 25.42
N ASP A 334 17.67 -3.91 26.15
CA ASP A 334 18.77 -4.65 26.78
C ASP A 334 18.24 -5.64 27.82
N GLY A 335 18.78 -6.86 27.83
CA GLY A 335 18.35 -7.93 28.74
C GLY A 335 17.00 -8.58 28.39
N PHE A 336 16.39 -8.25 27.24
CA PHE A 336 15.12 -8.82 26.81
C PHE A 336 15.30 -10.29 26.35
N PRO A 337 14.36 -11.22 26.68
CA PRO A 337 14.62 -12.67 26.62
C PRO A 337 14.67 -13.27 25.21
N HIS A 338 14.25 -12.52 24.19
CA HIS A 338 14.27 -12.97 22.80
C HIS A 338 14.48 -11.76 21.87
N PRO A 339 14.99 -11.95 20.65
CA PRO A 339 15.17 -10.83 19.72
C PRO A 339 13.83 -10.20 19.34
N ALA A 340 13.88 -8.91 19.01
CA ALA A 340 12.74 -8.17 18.47
C ALA A 340 13.16 -7.55 17.14
N TYR A 341 12.87 -8.24 16.04
CA TYR A 341 13.31 -7.79 14.72
C TYR A 341 12.47 -6.63 14.19
N ARG A 342 13.16 -5.62 13.64
CA ARG A 342 12.60 -4.61 12.74
C ARG A 342 13.09 -4.89 11.33
N ALA A 343 12.16 -5.33 10.48
CA ALA A 343 12.48 -5.62 9.08
C ALA A 343 12.78 -4.34 8.30
N GLY A 344 13.97 -4.28 7.70
CA GLY A 344 14.38 -3.28 6.71
C GLY A 344 14.78 -3.93 5.39
N PHE A 345 14.09 -5.01 5.00
CA PHE A 345 14.33 -5.70 3.74
C PHE A 345 13.96 -4.80 2.55
N ALA A 346 14.78 -4.84 1.51
CA ALA A 346 14.54 -4.08 0.30
C ALA A 346 13.40 -4.71 -0.52
N PHE A 347 12.42 -3.87 -0.88
CA PHE A 347 11.51 -4.13 -1.97
C PHE A 347 11.77 -3.07 -3.04
N ALA A 348 12.55 -3.44 -4.06
CA ALA A 348 13.14 -2.48 -4.98
C ALA A 348 12.77 -2.75 -6.45
N LEU A 349 12.62 -1.67 -7.22
CA LEU A 349 12.55 -1.69 -8.68
C LEU A 349 13.80 -1.03 -9.25
N LYS A 350 14.56 -1.72 -10.11
CA LYS A 350 15.63 -1.10 -10.90
C LYS A 350 15.00 -0.08 -11.86
N LEU A 351 15.41 1.17 -11.77
CA LEU A 351 14.97 2.22 -12.68
C LEU A 351 15.64 2.04 -14.05
N PRO A 352 14.92 2.32 -15.16
CA PRO A 352 15.54 2.31 -16.47
C PRO A 352 16.57 3.43 -16.56
N THR A 353 17.74 3.11 -17.11
CA THR A 353 18.74 4.12 -17.49
C THR A 353 18.13 5.00 -18.60
N PRO A 354 18.30 6.33 -18.57
CA PRO A 354 17.87 7.16 -19.69
C PRO A 354 18.67 6.76 -20.94
N GLY A 355 18.08 5.92 -21.79
CA GLY A 355 18.62 5.63 -23.11
C GLY A 355 18.27 6.74 -24.10
N PRO A 356 19.02 6.87 -25.21
CA PRO A 356 18.61 7.77 -26.29
C PRO A 356 17.21 7.39 -26.77
N GLU A 357 16.32 8.38 -26.88
CA GLU A 357 14.94 8.21 -27.34
C GLU A 357 14.93 7.42 -28.65
N ALA A 358 14.36 6.21 -28.63
CA ALA A 358 14.09 5.49 -29.86
C ALA A 358 12.99 6.28 -30.60
N PRO A 359 13.18 6.64 -31.89
CA PRO A 359 12.15 7.34 -32.63
C PRO A 359 10.90 6.46 -32.70
N ASP A 360 9.75 7.05 -32.39
CA ASP A 360 8.45 6.42 -32.56
C ASP A 360 8.35 5.83 -33.96
N ILE A 361 8.22 4.50 -34.06
CA ILE A 361 7.89 3.85 -35.31
C ILE A 361 6.45 4.23 -35.61
N VAL A 362 6.29 5.27 -36.43
CA VAL A 362 5.02 5.58 -37.08
C VAL A 362 4.69 4.39 -37.97
N GLU A 363 3.70 3.61 -37.56
CA GLU A 363 3.13 2.54 -38.36
C GLU A 363 2.58 3.19 -39.64
N ALA A 364 3.32 3.04 -40.74
CA ALA A 364 2.90 3.56 -42.04
C ALA A 364 1.61 2.84 -42.46
N PRO A 365 0.59 3.57 -42.95
CA PRO A 365 -0.66 2.95 -43.36
C PRO A 365 -0.42 1.97 -44.52
N PRO A 366 -1.19 0.86 -44.61
CA PRO A 366 -1.01 -0.12 -45.68
C PRO A 366 -1.28 0.54 -47.03
N GLY A 367 -0.27 0.55 -47.90
CA GLY A 367 -0.39 1.04 -49.26
C GLY A 367 -1.35 0.18 -50.08
N GLU A 368 -2.30 0.83 -50.74
CA GLU A 368 -3.12 0.26 -51.81
C GLU A 368 -2.22 -0.32 -52.91
N GLN A 369 -2.39 -1.61 -53.23
CA GLN A 369 -1.88 -2.21 -54.47
C GLN A 369 -3.05 -2.72 -55.30
N LEU A 370 -3.28 -2.00 -56.40
CA LEU A 370 -4.17 -2.34 -57.51
C LEU A 370 -3.49 -3.32 -58.47
N GLY A 371 -4.10 -4.51 -58.64
CA GLY A 371 -4.36 -5.20 -59.93
C GLY A 371 -3.23 -5.72 -60.85
N GLY A 372 -3.01 -7.05 -60.82
CA GLY A 372 -2.83 -8.07 -61.91
C GLY A 372 -1.92 -7.85 -63.14
N PRO A 373 -1.77 -8.84 -64.08
CA PRO A 373 -2.32 -10.22 -64.12
C PRO A 373 -1.34 -11.36 -64.55
N GLY A 374 -1.70 -12.62 -64.21
CA GLY A 374 -1.63 -13.84 -65.06
C GLY A 374 -0.30 -14.53 -65.40
N GLU A 375 -0.10 -15.77 -64.92
CA GLU A 375 0.45 -16.88 -65.74
C GLU A 375 0.09 -18.28 -65.15
N GLU A 376 -0.21 -19.21 -66.05
CA GLU A 376 -0.82 -20.54 -65.88
C GLU A 376 0.16 -21.66 -65.45
N LEU A 377 -0.36 -22.71 -64.78
CA LEU A 377 0.13 -24.09 -64.90
C LEU A 377 -1.05 -25.09 -64.84
N PRO A 378 -1.13 -26.12 -65.72
CA PRO A 378 -2.17 -27.16 -65.72
C PRO A 378 -1.58 -28.54 -65.30
N PRO A 379 -2.27 -29.70 -65.44
CA PRO A 379 -3.02 -30.36 -64.36
C PRO A 379 -2.67 -31.85 -64.15
N CYS A 380 -3.16 -32.48 -63.06
CA CYS A 380 -3.46 -33.93 -63.03
C CYS A 380 -4.39 -34.30 -61.84
N ALA A 381 -5.49 -34.98 -62.14
CA ALA A 381 -6.45 -35.65 -61.24
C ALA A 381 -6.45 -37.18 -61.57
N PRO A 382 -7.34 -38.06 -61.06
CA PRO A 382 -8.33 -38.02 -59.96
C PRO A 382 -8.21 -39.25 -59.00
N GLU A 383 -8.96 -39.37 -57.90
CA GLU A 383 -10.16 -40.24 -57.68
C GLU A 383 -10.32 -40.36 -56.14
N SER A 384 -11.44 -40.59 -55.45
CA SER A 384 -12.85 -40.86 -55.75
C SER A 384 -13.65 -40.78 -54.42
N SER A 385 -14.97 -40.69 -54.55
CA SER A 385 -16.01 -40.37 -53.55
C SER A 385 -16.49 -41.51 -52.62
N ILE A 386 -17.46 -41.13 -51.75
CA ILE A 386 -18.49 -41.93 -51.02
C ILE A 386 -18.09 -42.26 -49.57
N GLY A 387 -18.90 -42.07 -48.53
CA GLY A 387 -20.30 -41.66 -48.38
C GLY A 387 -20.67 -41.55 -46.89
N GLN A 388 -21.84 -40.95 -46.62
CA GLN A 388 -22.44 -40.70 -45.30
C GLN A 388 -23.63 -41.70 -45.08
N PRO A 389 -24.39 -41.62 -43.97
CA PRO A 389 -24.30 -42.34 -42.68
C PRO A 389 -25.37 -43.46 -42.52
N PRO A 390 -25.67 -43.92 -41.30
CA PRO A 390 -27.10 -43.93 -40.91
C PRO A 390 -27.42 -43.52 -39.45
N SER A 391 -28.68 -43.09 -39.24
CA SER A 391 -29.45 -43.07 -37.97
C SER A 391 -29.79 -44.51 -37.54
N GLU A 392 -30.38 -44.89 -36.40
CA GLU A 392 -31.30 -44.33 -35.40
C GLU A 392 -31.41 -45.41 -34.29
N ALA A 393 -31.63 -45.05 -33.01
CA ALA A 393 -32.43 -45.85 -32.07
C ALA A 393 -32.63 -45.10 -30.73
N GLU A 394 -33.90 -44.91 -30.39
CA GLU A 394 -34.47 -44.35 -29.16
C GLU A 394 -34.25 -45.23 -27.93
N THR A 395 -34.15 -44.64 -26.73
CA THR A 395 -34.94 -45.08 -25.56
C THR A 395 -35.02 -44.00 -24.46
N GLU A 396 -36.22 -43.46 -24.29
CA GLU A 396 -36.97 -43.00 -23.09
C GLU A 396 -36.27 -42.45 -21.82
N HIS A 397 -36.76 -41.26 -21.40
CA HIS A 397 -36.73 -40.70 -20.04
C HIS A 397 -37.69 -41.44 -19.08
N PRO A 398 -37.55 -41.25 -17.75
CA PRO A 398 -38.38 -40.22 -17.12
C PRO A 398 -37.66 -39.32 -16.11
N ALA A 399 -38.24 -38.14 -15.98
CA ALA A 399 -37.90 -37.06 -15.07
C ALA A 399 -38.25 -37.37 -13.61
N GLU A 400 -37.48 -36.80 -12.68
CA GLU A 400 -37.97 -36.43 -11.35
C GLU A 400 -37.23 -35.17 -10.87
N THR A 401 -37.97 -34.08 -10.80
CA THR A 401 -37.61 -32.80 -10.19
C THR A 401 -38.10 -32.82 -8.73
N PRO A 402 -37.32 -32.36 -7.74
CA PRO A 402 -37.90 -31.90 -6.49
C PRO A 402 -37.80 -30.36 -6.40
N GLU A 403 -38.98 -29.75 -6.28
CA GLU A 403 -39.21 -28.42 -5.71
C GLU A 403 -38.73 -28.39 -4.25
N ILE A 404 -37.92 -27.40 -3.84
CA ILE A 404 -37.85 -26.94 -2.44
C ILE A 404 -37.64 -25.41 -2.40
N GLU A 405 -38.75 -24.73 -2.16
CA GLU A 405 -39.00 -23.64 -1.20
C GLU A 405 -37.97 -22.49 -1.00
N THR A 406 -38.37 -21.32 -1.51
CA THR A 406 -38.00 -19.98 -1.02
C THR A 406 -38.46 -19.74 0.42
N PRO A 407 -37.61 -19.22 1.33
CA PRO A 407 -38.04 -18.80 2.67
C PRO A 407 -38.81 -17.48 2.64
N THR A 408 -40.00 -17.49 3.24
CA THR A 408 -40.88 -16.34 3.48
C THR A 408 -40.36 -15.46 4.61
N GLU A 409 -40.29 -14.16 4.36
CA GLU A 409 -39.95 -13.08 5.31
C GLU A 409 -41.14 -12.80 6.26
N PRO A 410 -40.92 -12.59 7.58
CA PRO A 410 -41.96 -12.15 8.50
C PRO A 410 -42.18 -10.63 8.46
N PRO A 411 -43.40 -10.14 8.74
CA PRO A 411 -43.82 -8.76 8.46
C PRO A 411 -43.35 -7.74 9.51
N ASN A 412 -43.02 -6.53 9.05
CA ASN A 412 -42.81 -5.34 9.88
C ASN A 412 -44.15 -4.79 10.44
N PRO A 413 -44.18 -4.31 11.70
CA PRO A 413 -45.28 -3.49 12.21
C PRO A 413 -45.16 -2.01 11.78
N PRO A 414 -46.27 -1.25 11.80
CA PRO A 414 -46.48 -0.10 10.92
C PRO A 414 -45.93 1.25 11.44
N GLU A 415 -45.57 2.12 10.49
CA GLU A 415 -45.38 3.56 10.66
C GLU A 415 -46.72 4.27 10.94
N GLU A 416 -46.76 5.09 12.00
CA GLU A 416 -47.69 6.22 12.11
C GLU A 416 -46.97 7.54 11.76
N ALA A 417 -47.24 7.99 10.54
CA ALA A 417 -47.75 9.32 10.18
C ALA A 417 -47.27 10.58 10.96
N HIS A 418 -46.50 11.35 10.20
CA HIS A 418 -46.79 12.74 9.80
C HIS A 418 -46.59 13.93 10.75
N ALA A 419 -45.73 14.82 10.23
CA ALA A 419 -45.92 16.28 10.06
C ALA A 419 -45.72 17.14 11.31
N ALA A 420 -45.25 18.39 11.25
CA ALA A 420 -44.56 19.24 10.28
C ALA A 420 -44.37 20.57 11.05
N SER A 421 -43.39 21.40 10.66
CA SER A 421 -43.21 22.81 11.07
C SER A 421 -42.81 23.05 12.53
N ALA A 422 -42.10 24.11 12.93
CA ALA A 422 -41.84 25.42 12.33
C ALA A 422 -40.54 26.01 12.90
N GLN A 423 -40.01 26.96 12.16
CA GLN A 423 -38.92 27.88 12.53
C GLN A 423 -39.28 28.72 13.77
N ALA A 424 -38.26 29.12 14.53
CA ALA A 424 -38.23 30.42 15.20
C ALA A 424 -36.78 30.80 15.56
N GLU A 425 -36.30 31.86 14.89
CA GLU A 425 -35.25 32.75 15.35
C GLU A 425 -35.69 33.48 16.63
N ALA A 426 -34.75 33.85 17.51
CA ALA A 426 -34.64 35.21 18.06
C ALA A 426 -33.52 35.32 19.12
N ASP A 427 -32.60 36.24 18.82
CA ASP A 427 -31.85 37.11 19.71
C ASP A 427 -32.14 37.07 21.23
N THR A 428 -31.08 37.08 22.04
CA THR A 428 -30.85 38.26 22.91
C THR A 428 -29.37 38.43 23.29
N GLN A 429 -28.92 39.67 23.13
CA GLN A 429 -27.65 40.26 23.52
C GLN A 429 -27.55 40.53 25.03
N GLY A 430 -26.30 40.72 25.50
CA GLY A 430 -25.95 41.54 26.68
C GLY A 430 -25.71 40.72 27.95
N THR A 431 -24.70 40.98 28.78
CA THR A 431 -23.79 42.13 28.89
C THR A 431 -22.67 41.74 29.87
N ALA A 432 -21.49 42.33 29.63
CA ALA A 432 -20.35 42.61 30.50
C ALA A 432 -20.41 42.22 32.00
N SER A 433 -19.27 41.76 32.54
CA SER A 433 -18.43 42.58 33.45
C SER A 433 -17.18 41.81 33.90
N GLU A 434 -16.02 42.34 33.52
CA GLU A 434 -14.74 42.19 34.22
C GLU A 434 -14.79 43.03 35.52
N PRO A 435 -14.07 42.66 36.60
CA PRO A 435 -12.78 43.34 36.81
C PRO A 435 -11.66 42.46 37.42
N ALA A 436 -10.43 42.84 37.12
CA ALA A 436 -9.14 42.46 37.73
C ALA A 436 -8.85 43.33 38.99
N PRO A 437 -7.62 43.39 39.57
CA PRO A 437 -6.68 42.36 40.06
C PRO A 437 -6.07 42.68 41.48
N ALA A 438 -5.10 41.84 41.89
CA ALA A 438 -3.90 42.12 42.72
C ALA A 438 -3.92 41.81 44.24
N GLU A 439 -3.00 40.94 44.69
CA GLU A 439 -1.79 41.31 45.48
C GLU A 439 -0.87 40.08 45.73
N GLN A 440 0.44 40.30 45.63
CA GLN A 440 1.55 39.42 46.04
C GLN A 440 2.15 39.96 47.38
N PRO A 441 3.36 39.57 47.84
CA PRO A 441 3.75 38.34 48.54
C PRO A 441 4.40 38.65 49.92
N GLU A 442 4.63 37.66 50.78
CA GLU A 442 5.57 37.80 51.91
C GLU A 442 6.67 36.73 51.92
N LYS A 443 7.88 37.22 52.22
CA LYS A 443 9.16 36.53 52.38
C LYS A 443 9.41 36.17 53.86
N GLY A 444 10.21 35.13 54.07
CA GLY A 444 11.05 34.84 55.26
C GLY A 444 11.57 33.40 55.12
N GLU A 445 12.83 33.13 54.75
CA GLU A 445 14.07 33.21 55.56
C GLU A 445 13.88 32.44 56.88
N GLU A 446 14.52 31.31 57.17
CA GLU A 446 15.97 31.00 57.25
C GLU A 446 16.25 29.47 57.14
N ALA A 447 17.44 29.13 56.67
CA ALA A 447 18.13 27.84 56.89
C ALA A 447 18.96 27.94 58.21
N PRO A 448 19.59 26.90 58.82
CA PRO A 448 20.47 25.92 58.13
C PRO A 448 20.58 24.50 58.75
N SER A 449 21.47 23.69 58.12
CA SER A 449 22.35 22.64 58.69
C SER A 449 21.73 21.35 59.27
N ASP A 450 21.94 20.19 58.65
CA ASP A 450 23.10 19.28 58.84
C ASP A 450 22.79 17.82 58.44
N GLU A 451 23.83 17.16 57.92
CA GLU A 451 24.18 15.72 57.96
C GLU A 451 23.09 14.62 57.96
N LEU A 452 22.99 13.87 56.85
CA LEU A 452 23.46 12.47 56.66
C LEU A 452 22.98 11.88 55.33
#